data_AF-A0A7V3X7C3-F1
#
_entry.id   AF-A0A7V3X7C3-F1
#
_cell.length_a   1.000
_cell.length_b   1.000
_cell.length_c   1.000
_cell.angle_alpha   90.00
_cell.angle_beta   90.00
_cell.angle_gamma   90.00
#
_symmetry.space_group_name_H-M   'P 1'
#
loop_
_entity.id
_entity.type
_entity.pdbx_description
1 polymer ?
#
loop_
_entity_poly.entity_id
_entity_poly.type
_entity_poly.pdbx_seq_one_letter_code
_entity_poly.pdbx_strand_id
1 'polypeptide(L)'
;MAIEFQKGIKREQILIFFLVILVIFLVYSLMKEKLTPKVSTLEITPKFYPKIELQLEILDDPFFKSLSSFPTISPFEEKTGRDNPFSTSTLPTSK
;
A
#
# COMPACT_ATOMS: atom_id res chain seq x y z
N MET A 1 16.07 42.41 54.51
CA MET A 1 16.62 42.19 53.16
C MET A 1 16.23 40.76 52.75
N ALA A 2 14.99 40.55 52.26
CA ALA A 2 14.44 39.20 52.00
C ALA A 2 13.70 39.09 50.66
N ILE A 3 13.69 40.16 49.87
CA ILE A 3 12.91 40.25 48.61
C ILE A 3 13.75 39.78 47.41
N GLU A 4 15.08 39.74 47.53
CA GLU A 4 15.97 39.46 46.39
C GLU A 4 16.05 37.97 46.02
N PHE A 5 15.87 37.05 46.98
CA PHE A 5 15.95 35.60 46.73
C PHE A 5 14.82 35.04 45.84
N GLN A 6 13.64 35.67 45.83
CA GLN A 6 12.53 35.20 44.98
C GLN A 6 12.66 35.62 43.52
N LYS A 7 13.51 36.61 43.21
CA LYS A 7 13.63 37.15 41.84
C LYS A 7 14.33 36.17 40.89
N GLY A 8 15.24 35.34 41.40
CA GLY A 8 15.90 34.27 40.65
C GLY A 8 14.97 33.11 40.32
N ILE A 9 14.23 32.63 41.32
CA ILE A 9 13.31 31.47 41.21
C ILE A 9 12.21 31.73 40.17
N LYS A 10 11.65 32.94 40.12
CA LYS A 10 10.62 33.31 39.13
C LYS A 10 11.16 33.32 37.70
N ARG A 11 12.41 33.75 37.49
CA ARG A 11 13.04 33.77 36.16
C ARG A 11 13.33 32.36 35.65
N GLU A 12 13.81 31.47 36.52
CA GLU A 12 14.04 30.06 36.16
C GLU A 12 12.73 29.36 35.78
N GLN A 13 11.66 29.56 36.55
CA GLN A 13 10.34 29.02 36.22
C GLN A 13 9.81 29.53 34.87
N ILE A 14 10.01 30.83 34.58
CA ILE A 14 9.63 31.42 33.29
C ILE A 14 10.48 30.82 32.15
N LEU A 15 11.79 30.67 32.34
CA LEU A 15 12.68 30.04 31.36
C LEU A 15 12.30 28.58 31.08
N ILE A 16 11.99 27.81 32.12
CA ILE A 16 11.52 26.42 32.01
C ILE A 16 10.18 26.37 31.27
N PHE A 17 9.27 27.30 31.56
CA PHE A 17 7.99 27.39 30.85
C PHE A 17 8.17 27.64 29.35
N PHE A 18 9.06 28.58 28.98
CA PHE A 18 9.40 28.81 27.57
C PHE A 18 10.08 27.61 26.93
N LEU A 19 10.96 26.90 27.65
CA LEU A 19 11.61 25.69 27.17
C LEU A 19 10.58 24.59 26.86
N VAL A 20 9.60 24.37 27.75
CA VAL A 20 8.54 23.37 27.55
C VAL A 20 7.69 23.73 26.33
N ILE A 21 7.29 25.00 26.18
CA ILE A 21 6.55 25.46 25.00
C ILE A 21 7.36 25.24 23.72
N LEU A 22 8.66 25.57 23.75
CA LEU A 22 9.55 25.38 22.60
C LEU A 22 9.63 23.91 22.18
N VAL A 23 9.77 23.00 23.14
CA VAL A 23 9.82 21.55 22.89
C VAL A 23 8.49 21.06 22.29
N ILE A 24 7.35 21.47 22.85
CA ILE A 24 6.03 21.12 22.32
C ILE A 24 5.88 21.62 20.87
N PHE A 25 6.29 22.85 20.60
CA PHE A 25 6.24 23.45 19.26
C PHE A 25 7.12 22.71 18.25
N LEU A 26 8.33 22.31 18.66
CA LEU A 26 9.26 21.51 17.85
C LEU A 26 8.68 20.13 17.52
N VAL A 27 8.14 19.43 18.51
CA VAL A 27 7.51 18.12 18.32
C VAL A 27 6.31 18.22 17.36
N TYR A 28 5.47 19.25 17.55
CA TYR A 28 4.33 19.50 16.66
C TYR A 28 4.77 19.80 15.22
N SER A 29 5.79 20.64 15.04
CA SER A 29 6.33 20.98 13.73
C SER A 29 6.91 19.76 13.01
N LEU A 30 7.68 18.94 13.72
CA LEU A 30 8.30 17.73 13.17
C LEU A 30 7.26 16.64 12.85
N MET A 31 6.18 16.52 13.64
CA MET A 31 5.10 15.59 13.33
C MET A 31 4.27 16.04 12.13
N LYS A 32 4.07 17.36 11.92
CA LYS A 32 3.27 17.87 10.80
C LYS A 32 3.82 17.43 9.44
N GLU A 33 5.15 17.40 9.28
CA GLU A 33 5.81 16.92 8.06
C GLU A 33 5.66 15.42 7.84
N LYS A 34 5.54 14.62 8.92
CA LYS A 34 5.37 13.16 8.82
C LYS A 34 3.93 12.73 8.57
N LEU A 35 2.95 13.54 8.98
CA LEU A 35 1.52 13.26 8.82
C LEU A 35 0.90 13.81 7.55
N THR A 36 1.61 14.62 6.77
CA THR A 36 1.18 14.98 5.43
C THR A 36 1.74 13.94 4.46
N PRO A 37 0.98 12.90 4.06
CA PRO A 37 1.43 12.02 3.00
C PRO A 37 1.68 12.92 1.79
N LYS A 38 2.93 13.01 1.37
CA LYS A 38 3.30 13.63 0.11
C LYS A 38 2.58 12.83 -0.95
N VAL A 39 1.40 13.30 -1.36
CA VAL A 39 0.64 12.74 -2.48
C VAL A 39 1.52 12.99 -3.68
N SER A 40 2.43 12.06 -3.94
CA SER A 40 3.18 12.02 -5.18
C SER A 40 2.14 11.64 -6.20
N THR A 41 1.53 12.66 -6.82
CA THR A 41 0.75 12.48 -8.03
C THR A 41 1.73 11.86 -9.02
N LEU A 42 1.65 10.54 -9.16
CA LEU A 42 2.21 9.85 -10.30
C LEU A 42 1.54 10.53 -11.50
N GLU A 43 2.27 11.41 -12.17
CA GLU A 43 1.88 11.86 -13.50
C GLU A 43 1.96 10.62 -14.38
N ILE A 44 0.85 9.90 -14.45
CA ILE A 44 0.65 8.84 -15.44
C ILE A 44 0.53 9.60 -16.75
N THR A 45 1.66 9.86 -17.40
CA THR A 45 1.66 10.33 -18.78
C THR A 45 0.94 9.27 -19.59
N PRO A 46 -0.19 9.58 -20.25
CA PRO A 46 -0.89 8.59 -21.04
C PRO A 46 0.05 8.19 -22.18
N LYS A 47 0.67 7.01 -22.03
CA LYS A 47 1.53 6.45 -23.06
C LYS A 47 0.62 6.13 -24.24
N PHE A 48 0.80 6.84 -25.34
CA PHE A 48 0.05 6.57 -26.56
C PHE A 48 0.54 5.22 -27.12
N TYR A 49 -0.24 4.17 -26.89
CA TYR A 49 0.01 2.88 -27.53
C TYR A 49 -0.56 2.96 -28.95
N PRO A 50 0.25 2.72 -29.99
CA PRO A 50 -0.28 2.62 -31.34
C PRO A 50 -1.34 1.51 -31.37
N LYS A 51 -2.46 1.78 -32.03
CA LYS A 51 -3.53 0.80 -32.23
C LYS A 51 -2.93 -0.39 -32.98
N ILE A 52 -2.86 -1.53 -32.31
CA ILE A 52 -2.38 -2.78 -32.91
C ILE A 52 -3.54 -3.32 -33.74
N GLU A 53 -3.42 -3.25 -35.06
CA GLU A 53 -4.37 -3.87 -35.98
C GLU A 53 -3.91 -5.29 -36.26
N LEU A 54 -4.65 -6.26 -35.72
CA LEU A 54 -4.36 -7.68 -35.93
C LEU A 54 -4.80 -8.08 -37.34
N GLN A 55 -3.86 -8.49 -38.17
CA GLN A 55 -4.14 -9.00 -39.52
C GLN A 55 -4.58 -10.46 -39.42
N LEU A 56 -5.90 -10.68 -39.38
CA LEU A 56 -6.49 -12.01 -39.27
C LEU A 56 -6.44 -12.82 -40.57
N GLU A 57 -6.17 -12.18 -41.72
CA GLU A 57 -5.98 -12.84 -43.02
C GLU A 57 -4.84 -13.87 -43.01
N ILE A 58 -3.88 -13.74 -42.11
CA ILE A 58 -2.81 -14.75 -41.93
C ILE A 58 -3.38 -16.10 -41.50
N LEU A 59 -4.51 -16.16 -40.79
CA LEU A 59 -5.12 -17.42 -40.37
C LEU A 59 -5.74 -18.19 -41.54
N ASP A 60 -5.94 -17.54 -42.69
CA ASP A 60 -6.46 -18.18 -43.89
C ASP A 60 -5.40 -18.94 -44.70
N ASP A 61 -4.12 -18.83 -44.33
CA ASP A 61 -3.03 -19.54 -44.99
C ASP A 61 -3.27 -21.07 -44.91
N PRO A 62 -3.10 -21.80 -46.04
CA PRO A 62 -3.16 -23.25 -46.04
C PRO A 62 -2.23 -23.90 -45.01
N PHE A 63 -1.11 -23.26 -44.65
CA PHE A 63 -0.23 -23.69 -43.56
C PHE A 63 -0.98 -23.79 -42.21
N PHE A 64 -1.74 -22.76 -41.82
CA PHE A 64 -2.50 -22.78 -40.57
C PHE A 64 -3.73 -23.69 -40.64
N LYS A 65 -4.36 -23.82 -41.81
CA LYS A 65 -5.45 -24.78 -42.03
C LYS A 65 -4.99 -26.24 -41.97
N SER A 66 -3.71 -26.50 -42.27
CA SER A 66 -3.10 -27.83 -42.18
C SER A 66 -2.68 -28.21 -40.75
N LEU A 67 -2.69 -27.27 -39.80
CA LEU A 67 -2.43 -27.58 -38.40
C LEU A 67 -3.57 -28.46 -37.90
N SER A 68 -3.22 -29.66 -37.46
CA SER A 68 -4.14 -30.61 -36.85
C SER A 68 -4.92 -29.94 -35.72
N SER A 69 -6.25 -30.07 -35.74
CA SER A 69 -7.12 -29.63 -34.66
C SER A 69 -6.56 -30.09 -33.32
N PHE A 70 -6.56 -29.19 -32.33
CA PHE A 70 -6.15 -29.58 -30.99
C PHE A 70 -6.98 -30.77 -30.53
N PRO A 71 -6.37 -31.78 -29.88
CA PRO A 71 -7.13 -32.87 -29.32
C PRO A 71 -8.16 -32.31 -28.34
N THR A 72 -9.43 -32.58 -28.60
CA THR A 72 -10.52 -32.19 -27.70
C THR A 72 -10.28 -32.88 -26.37
N ILE A 73 -9.96 -32.09 -25.34
CA ILE A 73 -9.76 -32.60 -23.98
C ILE A 73 -11.15 -32.88 -23.43
N SER A 74 -11.45 -34.15 -23.15
CA SER A 74 -12.68 -34.50 -22.44
C SER A 74 -12.71 -33.81 -21.07
N PRO A 75 -13.88 -33.32 -20.61
CA PRO A 75 -14.00 -32.81 -19.26
C PRO A 75 -13.56 -33.88 -18.26
N PHE A 76 -12.83 -33.45 -17.23
CA PHE A 76 -12.37 -34.35 -16.16
C PHE A 76 -13.60 -34.98 -15.47
N GLU A 77 -13.65 -36.31 -15.41
CA GLU A 77 -14.79 -37.03 -14.81
C GLU A 77 -14.80 -37.01 -13.27
N GLU A 78 -13.76 -36.46 -12.64
CA GLU A 78 -13.63 -36.41 -11.20
C GLU A 78 -13.51 -34.98 -10.68
N LYS A 79 -13.94 -34.78 -9.42
CA LYS A 79 -13.66 -33.56 -8.65
C LYS A 79 -12.15 -33.35 -8.62
N THR A 80 -11.66 -32.44 -9.44
CA THR A 80 -10.25 -32.03 -9.42
C THR A 80 -9.88 -31.56 -8.01
N GLY A 81 -8.95 -32.29 -7.38
CA GLY A 81 -8.33 -31.91 -6.11
C GLY A 81 -8.51 -32.94 -4.99
N ARG A 82 -7.49 -33.07 -4.15
CA ARG A 82 -7.61 -33.78 -2.88
C ARG A 82 -8.41 -32.90 -1.91
N ASP A 83 -9.32 -33.49 -1.14
CA ASP A 83 -10.03 -32.77 -0.09
C ASP A 83 -9.02 -32.03 0.80
N ASN A 84 -9.26 -30.74 1.03
CA ASN A 84 -8.36 -29.89 1.80
C ASN A 84 -8.30 -30.43 3.26
N PRO A 85 -7.14 -30.94 3.72
CA PRO A 85 -7.02 -31.49 5.06
C PRO A 85 -7.09 -30.43 6.18
N PHE A 86 -7.10 -29.14 5.83
CA PHE A 86 -7.28 -28.02 6.75
C PHE A 86 -8.71 -27.46 6.77
N SER A 87 -9.65 -28.08 6.05
CA SER A 87 -11.05 -27.65 6.03
C SER A 87 -11.76 -27.81 7.39
N THR A 88 -11.23 -28.66 8.27
CA THR A 88 -11.73 -28.85 9.63
C THR A 88 -10.71 -28.38 10.68
N SER A 89 -10.18 -27.16 10.57
CA SER A 89 -9.64 -26.51 11.75
C SER A 89 -10.80 -26.00 12.59
N THR A 90 -11.10 -26.69 13.68
CA THR A 90 -11.92 -26.16 14.77
C THR A 90 -11.31 -24.84 15.24
N LEU A 91 -11.87 -23.71 14.79
CA LEU A 91 -11.66 -22.43 15.45
C LEU A 91 -12.17 -22.61 16.89
N PRO A 92 -11.35 -22.44 17.94
CA PRO A 92 -11.89 -22.24 19.26
C PRO A 92 -12.60 -20.90 19.24
N THR A 93 -13.94 -20.93 19.15
CA THR A 93 -14.76 -19.76 19.46
C THR A 93 -14.48 -19.37 20.90
N SER A 94 -13.78 -18.26 21.08
CA SER A 94 -13.65 -17.57 22.36
C SER A 94 -15.05 -17.26 22.89
N LYS A 95 -15.34 -17.73 24.10
CA LYS A 95 -16.33 -17.18 25.02
C LYS A 95 -15.63 -16.83 26.31
#